data_AF-A0A1B2ER44-F1
#
_entry.id   AF-A0A1B2ER44-F1
#
_cell.length_a   1.000
_cell.length_b   1.000
_cell.length_c   1.000
_cell.angle_alpha   90.00
_cell.angle_beta   90.00
_cell.angle_gamma   90.00
#
_symmetry.space_group_name_H-M   'P 1'
#
loop_
_entity.id
_entity.type
_entity.pdbx_description
1 polymer ?
#
loop_
_entity_poly.entity_id
_entity_poly.type
_entity_poly.pdbx_seq_one_letter_code
_entity_poly.pdbx_strand_id
1 'polypeptide(L)'
;MSIEKLIRMANQIASFFRSYPEDQALKGIHDHIVAFWTPGMQRALLSCAGQDDGKLDPLVVKAMVDAPSGKNPIEKEVAGPETVGELGSDAG
;
A
#
# COMPACT_ATOMS: atom_id res chain seq x y z
N MET A 1 15.41 9.72 3.36
CA MET A 1 15.13 8.55 2.50
C MET A 1 15.12 9.02 1.06
N SER A 2 15.79 8.34 0.13
CA SER A 2 15.88 8.78 -1.27
C SER A 2 14.62 8.43 -2.07
N ILE A 3 14.25 9.26 -3.04
CA ILE A 3 13.07 9.08 -3.90
C ILE A 3 13.10 7.74 -4.65
N GLU A 4 14.25 7.34 -5.21
CA GLU A 4 14.37 6.07 -5.94
C GLU A 4 14.03 4.86 -5.06
N LYS A 5 14.45 4.90 -3.78
CA LYS A 5 14.13 3.84 -2.81
C LYS A 5 12.65 3.82 -2.48
N LEU A 6 12.05 5.00 -2.37
CA LEU A 6 10.62 5.17 -2.13
C LEU A 6 9.77 4.61 -3.28
N ILE A 7 10.14 4.93 -4.53
CA ILE A 7 9.53 4.36 -5.74
C ILE A 7 9.66 2.82 -5.74
N ARG A 8 10.85 2.30 -5.45
CA ARG A 8 11.08 0.86 -5.42
C ARG A 8 10.20 0.14 -4.40
N MET A 9 10.04 0.70 -3.20
CA MET A 9 9.15 0.14 -2.17
C MET A 9 7.69 0.17 -2.61
N ALA A 10 7.22 1.28 -3.19
CA ALA A 10 5.86 1.38 -3.70
C ALA A 10 5.57 0.32 -4.78
N ASN A 11 6.52 0.13 -5.72
CA ASN A 11 6.39 -0.89 -6.76
C ASN A 11 6.39 -2.32 -6.18
N GLN A 12 7.13 -2.57 -5.10
CA GLN A 12 7.09 -3.86 -4.41
C GLN A 12 5.72 -4.13 -3.78
N ILE A 13 5.11 -3.12 -3.15
CA ILE A 13 3.75 -3.21 -2.62
C ILE A 13 2.77 -3.52 -3.75
N ALA A 14 2.83 -2.79 -4.86
CA ALA A 14 1.97 -3.05 -6.02
C ALA A 14 2.15 -4.46 -6.60
N SER A 15 3.39 -4.96 -6.66
CA SER A 15 3.66 -6.33 -7.11
C SER A 15 2.98 -7.39 -6.25
N PHE A 16 2.85 -7.17 -4.93
CA PHE A 16 2.13 -8.07 -4.04
C PHE A 16 0.62 -8.05 -4.32
N PHE A 17 0.05 -6.87 -4.55
CA PHE A 17 -1.37 -6.70 -4.81
C PHE A 17 -1.78 -7.05 -6.26
N ARG A 18 -0.83 -7.29 -7.16
CA ARG A 18 -1.09 -7.59 -8.58
C ARG A 18 -1.90 -8.86 -8.82
N SER A 19 -1.90 -9.80 -7.88
CA SER A 19 -2.71 -11.03 -7.96
C SER A 19 -4.17 -10.82 -7.56
N TYR A 20 -4.52 -9.66 -7.01
CA TYR A 20 -5.88 -9.32 -6.61
C TYR A 20 -6.61 -8.59 -7.76
N PRO A 21 -7.95 -8.59 -7.78
CA PRO A 21 -8.73 -7.74 -8.68
C PRO A 21 -8.33 -6.27 -8.54
N GLU A 22 -8.35 -5.50 -9.64
CA GLU A 22 -7.85 -4.13 -9.68
C GLU A 22 -8.44 -3.27 -8.55
N ASP A 23 -9.76 -3.29 -8.33
CA ASP A 23 -10.42 -2.52 -7.26
C ASP A 23 -9.87 -2.84 -5.85
N GLN A 24 -9.61 -4.13 -5.59
CA GLN A 24 -9.05 -4.57 -4.30
C GLN A 24 -7.57 -4.21 -4.19
N ALA A 25 -6.82 -4.33 -5.29
CA ALA A 25 -5.42 -3.96 -5.34
C ALA A 25 -5.24 -2.46 -5.08
N LEU A 26 -6.04 -1.60 -5.72
CA LEU A 26 -6.00 -0.15 -5.53
C LEU A 26 -6.26 0.24 -4.07
N LYS A 27 -7.33 -0.31 -3.48
CA LYS A 27 -7.66 -0.06 -2.07
C LYS A 27 -6.56 -0.55 -1.13
N GLY A 28 -6.06 -1.77 -1.34
CA GLY A 28 -5.02 -2.36 -0.50
C GLY A 28 -3.69 -1.61 -0.56
N ILE A 29 -3.27 -1.16 -1.75
CA ILE A 29 -2.07 -0.35 -1.94
C ILE A 29 -2.20 0.99 -1.21
N HIS A 30 -3.34 1.68 -1.39
CA HIS A 30 -3.60 2.96 -0.74
C HIS A 30 -3.57 2.82 0.79
N ASP A 31 -4.34 1.87 1.34
CA ASP A 31 -4.44 1.66 2.78
C ASP A 31 -3.08 1.30 3.39
N HIS A 32 -2.28 0.46 2.72
CA HIS A 32 -0.93 0.12 3.16
C HIS A 32 0.00 1.34 3.19
N ILE A 33 -0.01 2.16 2.14
CA ILE A 33 0.83 3.36 2.10
C ILE A 33 0.39 4.36 3.19
N VAL A 34 -0.91 4.58 3.37
CA VAL A 34 -1.40 5.50 4.40
C VAL A 34 -1.10 5.00 5.82
N ALA A 35 -1.23 3.69 6.06
CA ALA A 35 -0.99 3.10 7.38
C ALA A 35 0.48 3.09 7.78
N PHE A 36 1.39 2.76 6.85
CA PHE A 36 2.80 2.52 7.18
C PHE A 36 3.73 3.69 6.82
N TRP A 37 3.31 4.63 5.97
CA TRP A 37 4.16 5.73 5.52
C TRP A 37 3.77 7.06 6.15
N THR A 38 4.78 7.88 6.42
CA THR A 38 4.56 9.24 6.94
C THR A 38 3.92 10.15 5.88
N PRO A 39 3.21 11.21 6.28
CA PRO A 39 2.64 12.18 5.33
C PRO A 39 3.67 12.86 4.43
N GLY A 40 4.94 12.93 4.84
CA GLY A 40 6.03 13.43 3.98
C GLY A 40 6.39 12.46 2.86
N MET A 41 6.40 11.16 3.15
CA MET A 41 6.65 10.10 2.16
C MET A 41 5.52 10.00 1.14
N GLN A 42 4.26 10.12 1.58
CA GLN A 42 3.10 10.14 0.69
C GLN A 42 3.16 11.31 -0.29
N ARG A 43 3.46 12.51 0.21
CA ARG A 43 3.65 13.70 -0.64
C ARG A 43 4.81 13.55 -1.62
N ALA A 44 5.92 12.95 -1.18
CA ALA A 44 7.04 12.65 -2.06
C ALA A 44 6.63 11.67 -3.17
N LEU A 45 5.85 10.63 -2.85
CA LEU A 45 5.32 9.68 -3.82
C LEU A 45 4.40 10.36 -4.85
N LEU A 46 3.46 11.19 -4.39
CA LEU A 46 2.58 11.97 -5.26
C LEU A 46 3.36 12.92 -6.18
N SER A 47 4.38 13.58 -5.64
CA SER A 47 5.24 14.47 -6.42
C SER A 47 5.95 13.70 -7.55
N CYS A 48 6.36 12.45 -7.30
CA CYS A 48 6.93 11.59 -8.33
C CYS A 48 5.88 11.11 -9.34
N ALA A 49 4.67 10.79 -8.89
CA ALA A 49 3.58 10.40 -9.77
C ALA A 49 3.21 11.52 -10.76
N GLY A 50 3.23 12.78 -10.32
CA GLY A 50 2.96 13.94 -11.18
C GLY A 50 4.08 14.31 -12.16
N GLN A 51 5.30 13.80 -11.96
CA GLN A 51 6.44 14.06 -12.84
C GLN A 51 6.56 13.06 -14.00
N ASP A 52 5.65 12.07 -14.08
CA ASP A 52 5.54 11.05 -15.15
C ASP A 52 6.89 10.52 -15.65
N ASP A 53 7.71 10.01 -14.73
CA ASP A 53 9.01 9.42 -15.05
C ASP A 53 8.91 7.97 -15.58
N GLY A 54 7.70 7.39 -15.66
CA GLY A 54 7.48 5.97 -16.01
C GLY A 54 8.07 4.96 -15.01
N LYS A 55 8.61 5.44 -13.88
CA LYS A 55 9.28 4.61 -12.86
C LYS A 55 8.32 4.02 -11.83
N LEU A 56 7.12 4.59 -11.70
CA LEU A 56 6.12 4.18 -10.72
C LEU A 56 5.09 3.24 -11.36
N ASP A 57 4.72 2.17 -10.66
CA ASP A 57 3.73 1.22 -11.15
C ASP A 57 2.35 1.90 -11.31
N PRO A 58 1.63 1.65 -12.42
CA PRO A 58 0.35 2.30 -12.68
C PRO A 58 -0.71 2.02 -11.60
N LEU A 59 -0.65 0.88 -10.91
CA LEU A 59 -1.55 0.59 -9.79
C LEU A 59 -1.29 1.52 -8.61
N VAL A 60 -0.03 1.90 -8.35
CA VAL A 60 0.31 2.87 -7.29
C VAL A 60 -0.19 4.26 -7.66
N VAL A 61 0.02 4.68 -8.91
CA VAL A 61 -0.45 5.99 -9.39
C VAL A 61 -1.97 6.07 -9.26
N LYS A 62 -2.69 5.09 -9.79
CA LYS A 62 -4.15 5.00 -9.65
C LYS A 62 -4.55 4.97 -8.17
N ALA A 63 -3.92 4.17 -7.32
CA ALA A 63 -4.26 4.08 -5.90
C ALA A 63 -4.07 5.41 -5.15
N MET A 64 -3.14 6.27 -5.58
CA MET A 64 -2.92 7.58 -4.95
C MET A 64 -3.81 8.69 -5.54
N VAL A 65 -4.35 8.51 -6.75
CA VAL A 65 -5.16 9.51 -7.46
C VAL A 65 -6.66 9.22 -7.35
N ASP A 66 -7.07 7.97 -7.55
CA ASP A 66 -8.47 7.52 -7.57
C ASP A 66 -8.99 7.07 -6.20
N ALA A 67 -8.12 6.80 -5.22
CA ALA A 67 -8.61 6.37 -3.92
C ALA A 67 -9.49 7.47 -3.32
N PRO A 68 -10.77 7.17 -3.00
CA PRO A 68 -11.64 8.16 -2.40
C PRO A 68 -10.99 8.58 -1.10
N SER A 69 -10.70 9.88 -0.98
CA SER A 69 -10.23 10.52 0.25
C SER A 69 -11.32 10.36 1.33
N GLY A 70 -11.39 9.19 1.91
CA GLY A 70 -12.36 8.78 2.90
C GLY A 70 -11.68 8.67 4.24
N LYS A 71 -11.42 9.82 4.89
CA LYS A 71 -11.09 10.00 6.31
C LYS A 71 -10.05 9.01 6.87
N ASN A 72 -8.81 9.49 7.01
CA ASN A 72 -7.70 8.89 7.75
C ASN A 72 -8.10 7.82 8.79
N PRO A 73 -7.93 6.52 8.49
CA PRO A 73 -8.22 5.43 9.44
C PRO A 73 -7.06 5.14 10.42
N ILE A 74 -6.24 6.14 10.76
CA ILE A 74 -5.06 5.97 11.63
C ILE A 74 -5.44 5.51 13.06
N GLU A 75 -6.74 5.49 13.41
CA GLU A 75 -7.21 4.99 14.70
C GLU A 75 -7.72 3.52 14.72
N LYS A 76 -7.75 2.79 13.60
CA LYS A 76 -8.30 1.41 13.59
C LYS A 76 -7.49 0.37 12.83
N GLU A 77 -6.17 0.31 13.00
CA GLU A 77 -5.47 -0.97 12.80
C GLU A 77 -4.11 -1.01 13.52
N VAL A 78 -4.14 -0.86 14.84
CA VAL A 78 -3.27 -1.72 15.66
C VAL A 78 -3.90 -3.13 15.60
N ALA A 79 -3.77 -3.80 14.46
CA ALA A 79 -3.89 -5.23 14.39
C ALA A 79 -2.48 -5.76 14.15
N GLY A 80 -1.82 -6.10 15.25
CA GLY A 80 -0.66 -6.99 15.19
C GLY A 80 -1.05 -8.32 14.54
N PRO A 81 -0.07 -9.13 14.14
CA PRO A 81 -0.31 -10.44 13.54
C PRO A 81 -0.81 -11.43 14.59
N GLU A 82 -2.10 -11.35 14.92
CA GLU A 82 -2.79 -12.33 15.75
C GLU A 82 -4.10 -12.73 15.04
N THR A 83 -3.94 -13.44 13.92
CA THR A 83 -4.92 -14.40 13.38
C THR A 83 -4.32 -15.07 12.14
N VAL A 84 -3.28 -15.89 12.34
CA VAL A 84 -3.01 -17.00 11.42
C VAL A 84 -3.18 -18.29 12.20
N GLY A 85 -4.31 -18.94 11.92
CA GLY A 85 -4.45 -20.39 11.88
C GLY A 85 -4.20 -21.14 13.19
N GLU A 86 -5.30 -21.39 13.90
CA GLU A 86 -5.46 -22.62 14.69
C GLU A 86 -5.18 -23.82 13.76
N LEU A 87 -3.93 -24.31 13.77
CA LEU A 87 -3.61 -25.63 13.24
C LEU A 87 -3.83 -26.61 14.38
N GLY A 88 -4.90 -27.39 14.26
CA GLY A 88 -5.29 -28.42 15.20
C GLY A 88 -4.12 -29.37 15.48
N SER A 89 -3.75 -29.44 16.76
CA SER A 89 -3.07 -30.61 17.31
C SER A 89 -4.11 -31.43 18.03
N ASP A 90 -4.65 -32.45 17.35
CA ASP A 90 -5.41 -33.51 17.98
C ASP A 90 -4.84 -34.88 17.57
N ALA A 91 -4.78 -35.74 18.58
CA ALA A 91 -4.66 -37.20 18.59
C ALA A 91 -3.39 -37.89 18.06
N GLY A 92 -2.74 -38.64 18.96
CA GLY A 92 -1.86 -39.76 18.63
C GLY A 92 -0.88 -40.14 19.74
#